data_AF-A0A7S2XU74-F1
#
_entry.id   AF-A0A7S2XU74-F1
#
_cell.length_a   1.000
_cell.length_b   1.000
_cell.length_c   1.000
_cell.angle_alpha   90.00
_cell.angle_beta   90.00
_cell.angle_gamma   90.00
#
_symmetry.space_group_name_H-M   'P 1'
#
loop_
_entity.id
_entity.type
_entity.pdbx_description
1 polymer ?
#
loop_
_entity_poly.entity_id
_entity_poly.type
_entity_poly.pdbx_seq_one_letter_code
_entity_poly.pdbx_strand_id
1 'polypeptide(L)'
;AIVLNNLYKKTPLQTTFSGNFLALMGAGTVPQRFTLRSALDCFLDFRFETLRRQTAFQLNKVASRAHIVDGLIKSLESVDMVIQTIRSAPDQNAAREALMDEKKGLGLSKVQADAVLRLQLGQL
;
A
#
# COMPACT_ATOMS: atom_id res chain seq x y z
N ALA A 1 -61.92 -2.28 -6.54
CA ALA A 1 -61.23 -2.69 -5.29
C ALA A 1 -61.17 -4.22 -5.11
N ILE A 2 -62.26 -4.98 -5.32
CA ILE A 2 -62.30 -6.42 -4.99
C ILE A 2 -61.38 -7.29 -5.89
N VAL A 3 -61.28 -6.96 -7.19
CA VAL A 3 -60.46 -7.73 -8.15
C VAL A 3 -58.97 -7.70 -7.79
N LEU A 4 -58.44 -6.55 -7.37
CA LEU A 4 -57.03 -6.40 -6.99
C LEU A 4 -56.68 -7.27 -5.77
N ASN A 5 -57.56 -7.31 -4.76
CA ASN A 5 -57.37 -8.17 -3.58
C ASN A 5 -57.41 -9.65 -3.93
N ASN A 6 -58.24 -10.04 -4.91
CA ASN A 6 -58.26 -11.42 -5.40
C ASN A 6 -56.97 -11.77 -6.15
N LEU A 7 -56.40 -10.82 -6.90
CA LEU A 7 -55.11 -11.00 -7.57
C LEU A 7 -53.97 -11.15 -6.56
N TYR A 8 -53.89 -10.29 -5.53
CA TYR A 8 -52.88 -10.44 -4.47
C TYR A 8 -52.92 -11.80 -3.75
N LYS A 9 -54.10 -12.43 -3.64
CA LYS A 9 -54.24 -13.75 -3.00
C LYS A 9 -53.97 -14.92 -3.92
N LYS A 10 -54.35 -14.82 -5.20
CA LYS A 10 -54.38 -15.95 -6.15
C LYS A 10 -53.24 -15.95 -7.15
N THR A 11 -52.50 -14.86 -7.26
CA THR A 11 -51.36 -14.73 -8.17
C THR A 11 -50.13 -14.24 -7.39
N PRO A 12 -48.91 -14.47 -7.90
CA PRO A 12 -47.69 -13.93 -7.30
C PRO A 12 -47.55 -12.41 -7.49
N LEU A 13 -48.65 -11.68 -7.70
CA LEU A 13 -48.66 -10.22 -7.77
C LEU A 13 -48.24 -9.58 -6.44
N GLN A 14 -48.51 -10.26 -5.31
CA GLN A 14 -47.95 -9.94 -4.00
C GLN A 14 -47.24 -11.18 -3.45
N THR A 15 -45.94 -11.09 -3.22
CA THR A 15 -45.16 -12.18 -2.64
C THR A 15 -44.49 -11.72 -1.35
N THR A 16 -44.31 -12.65 -0.41
CA THR A 16 -43.58 -12.39 0.83
C THR A 16 -42.19 -12.99 0.70
N PHE A 17 -41.16 -12.19 0.98
CA PHE A 17 -39.79 -12.68 1.10
C PHE A 17 -39.43 -12.81 2.59
N SER A 18 -39.29 -14.04 3.06
CA SER A 18 -38.80 -14.33 4.41
C SER A 18 -37.28 -14.28 4.42
N GLY A 19 -36.73 -13.11 4.74
CA GLY A 19 -35.27 -12.91 4.81
C GLY A 19 -34.64 -13.65 5.98
N ASN A 20 -33.64 -14.50 5.70
CA ASN A 20 -32.78 -15.11 6.70
C ASN A 20 -31.34 -14.61 6.50
N PHE A 21 -30.91 -13.70 7.37
CA PHE A 21 -29.56 -13.14 7.34
C PHE A 21 -28.59 -14.10 8.04
N LEU A 22 -28.05 -15.06 7.30
CA LEU A 22 -27.11 -16.05 7.82
C LEU A 22 -25.81 -15.97 7.02
N ALA A 23 -24.69 -15.79 7.72
CA ALA A 23 -23.37 -15.66 7.12
C ALA A 23 -22.28 -16.23 8.05
N LEU A 24 -21.04 -16.27 7.57
CA LEU A 24 -19.88 -16.63 8.37
C LEU A 24 -19.30 -15.38 9.04
N MET A 25 -18.90 -15.48 10.29
CA MET A 25 -18.27 -14.38 11.03
C MET A 25 -16.75 -14.59 11.11
N GLY A 26 -15.98 -13.59 10.67
CA GLY A 26 -14.52 -13.60 10.76
C GLY A 26 -13.86 -14.76 9.98
N ALA A 27 -12.84 -15.38 10.58
CA ALA A 27 -12.14 -16.54 10.03
C ALA A 27 -12.78 -17.90 10.41
N GLY A 28 -13.95 -17.88 11.04
CA GLY A 28 -14.61 -19.10 11.53
C GLY A 28 -15.40 -19.82 10.44
N THR A 29 -15.57 -21.13 10.61
CA THR A 29 -16.41 -22.00 9.76
C THR A 29 -17.86 -22.09 10.27
N VAL A 30 -18.18 -21.43 11.38
CA VAL A 30 -19.49 -21.56 12.04
C VAL A 30 -20.46 -20.48 11.51
N PRO A 31 -21.59 -20.87 10.91
CA PRO A 31 -22.61 -19.93 10.46
C PRO A 31 -23.31 -19.27 11.64
N GLN A 32 -23.51 -17.96 11.54
CA GLN A 32 -24.26 -17.18 12.52
C GLN A 32 -25.38 -16.41 11.83
N ARG A 33 -26.47 -16.21 12.57
CA ARG A 33 -27.56 -15.32 12.14
C ARG A 33 -27.23 -13.90 12.56
N PHE A 34 -27.39 -12.96 11.64
CA PHE A 34 -27.09 -11.55 11.84
C PHE A 34 -28.37 -10.74 11.91
N THR A 35 -28.35 -9.72 12.76
CA THR A 35 -29.23 -8.56 12.62
C THR A 35 -28.66 -7.60 11.58
N LEU A 36 -29.49 -6.71 11.04
CA LEU A 36 -29.01 -5.68 10.09
C LEU A 36 -27.87 -4.84 10.69
N ARG A 37 -27.98 -4.45 11.96
CA ARG A 37 -26.93 -3.70 12.66
C ARG A 37 -25.61 -4.46 12.68
N SER A 38 -25.62 -5.71 13.16
CA SER A 38 -24.40 -6.52 13.22
C SER A 38 -23.76 -6.79 11.85
N ALA A 39 -24.57 -6.91 10.80
CA ALA A 39 -24.04 -7.06 9.44
C ALA A 39 -23.33 -5.79 8.96
N LEU A 40 -23.90 -4.61 9.26
CA LEU A 40 -23.28 -3.33 8.92
C LEU A 40 -22.02 -3.07 9.76
N ASP A 41 -22.02 -3.41 11.05
CA ASP A 41 -20.83 -3.28 11.90
C ASP A 41 -19.68 -4.15 11.36
N CYS A 42 -19.96 -5.41 11.02
CA CYS A 42 -18.98 -6.30 10.39
C CYS A 42 -18.44 -5.75 9.06
N PHE A 43 -19.31 -5.13 8.25
CA PHE A 43 -18.89 -4.49 7.01
C PHE A 43 -17.97 -3.28 7.28
N LEU A 44 -18.31 -2.43 8.26
CA LEU A 44 -17.49 -1.28 8.62
C LEU A 44 -16.11 -1.70 9.13
N ASP A 45 -16.05 -2.72 9.99
CA ASP A 45 -14.78 -3.26 10.49
C ASP A 45 -13.88 -3.74 9.34
N PHE A 46 -14.45 -4.50 8.41
CA PHE A 46 -13.74 -4.94 7.19
C PHE A 46 -13.26 -3.75 6.34
N ARG A 47 -14.08 -2.70 6.20
CA ARG A 47 -13.71 -1.50 5.46
C ARG A 47 -12.56 -0.75 6.12
N PHE A 48 -12.58 -0.60 7.45
CA PHE A 48 -11.48 0.02 8.18
C PHE A 48 -10.19 -0.77 8.05
N GLU A 49 -10.25 -2.10 8.16
CA GLU A 49 -9.07 -2.95 7.99
C GLU A 49 -8.48 -2.82 6.58
N THR A 50 -9.33 -2.91 5.55
CA THR A 50 -8.91 -2.80 4.16
C THR A 50 -8.27 -1.45 3.87
N LEU A 51 -8.89 -0.36 4.35
CA LEU A 51 -8.34 0.99 4.20
C LEU A 51 -7.00 1.13 4.91
N ARG A 52 -6.88 0.67 6.16
CA ARG A 52 -5.60 0.70 6.90
C ARG A 52 -4.50 -0.04 6.15
N ARG A 53 -4.78 -1.23 5.63
CA ARG A 53 -3.82 -2.03 4.84
C ARG A 53 -3.42 -1.28 3.56
N GLN A 54 -4.38 -0.70 2.84
CA GLN A 54 -4.12 0.07 1.62
C GLN A 54 -3.26 1.30 1.91
N THR A 55 -3.61 2.09 2.93
CA THR A 55 -2.88 3.30 3.29
C THR A 55 -1.47 2.98 3.80
N ALA A 56 -1.30 1.95 4.62
CA ALA A 56 0.02 1.52 5.08
C ALA A 56 0.92 1.09 3.91
N PHE A 57 0.36 0.35 2.94
CA PHE A 57 1.09 -0.01 1.73
C PHE A 57 1.52 1.22 0.91
N GLN A 58 0.60 2.16 0.70
CA GLN A 58 0.89 3.40 -0.02
C GLN A 58 1.94 4.25 0.70
N LEU A 59 1.84 4.38 2.03
CA LEU A 59 2.80 5.09 2.85
C LEU A 59 4.21 4.49 2.70
N ASN A 60 4.34 3.17 2.84
CA ASN A 60 5.64 2.49 2.68
C ASN A 60 6.24 2.67 1.29
N LYS A 61 5.39 2.67 0.25
CA LYS A 61 5.82 2.91 -1.13
C LYS A 61 6.34 4.34 -1.32
N VAL A 62 5.64 5.33 -0.78
CA VAL A 62 6.05 6.75 -0.86
C VAL A 62 7.30 6.99 0.00
N ALA A 63 7.36 6.46 1.22
CA ALA A 63 8.52 6.58 2.10
C ALA A 63 9.79 5.97 1.47
N SER A 64 9.68 4.78 0.87
CA SER A 64 10.80 4.16 0.14
C SER A 64 11.28 5.02 -1.03
N ARG A 65 10.35 5.68 -1.74
CA ARG A 65 10.70 6.57 -2.85
C ARG A 65 11.33 7.87 -2.34
N ALA A 66 10.76 8.47 -1.29
CA ALA A 66 11.29 9.68 -0.65
C ALA A 66 12.72 9.44 -0.17
N HIS A 67 12.98 8.30 0.47
CA HIS A 67 14.31 7.89 0.90
C HIS A 67 15.32 7.85 -0.25
N ILE A 68 14.95 7.32 -1.41
CA ILE A 68 15.84 7.35 -2.59
C ILE A 68 16.08 8.79 -3.06
N VAL A 69 15.02 9.59 -3.19
CA VAL A 69 15.12 10.99 -3.64
C VAL A 69 16.01 11.82 -2.71
N ASP A 70 15.89 11.66 -1.40
CA ASP A 70 16.74 12.34 -0.42
C ASP A 70 18.22 12.01 -0.62
N GLY A 71 18.54 10.75 -0.94
CA GLY A 71 19.90 10.33 -1.26
C GLY A 71 20.42 10.99 -2.55
N LEU A 72 19.57 11.07 -3.58
CA LEU A 72 19.92 11.69 -4.85
C LEU A 72 20.14 13.20 -4.70
N ILE A 73 19.29 13.91 -3.94
CA ILE A 73 19.44 15.34 -3.66
C ILE A 73 20.78 15.61 -2.98
N LYS A 74 21.11 14.85 -1.91
CA LYS A 74 22.40 14.97 -1.22
C LYS A 74 23.58 14.75 -2.17
N SER A 75 23.48 13.77 -3.06
CA SER A 75 24.53 13.52 -4.06
C SER A 75 24.65 14.65 -5.10
N LEU A 76 23.54 15.26 -5.49
CA LEU A 76 23.51 16.41 -6.39
C LEU A 76 24.11 17.68 -5.76
N GLU A 77 23.94 17.87 -4.45
CA GLU A 77 24.56 18.98 -3.72
C GLU A 77 26.10 18.84 -3.63
N SER A 78 26.63 17.62 -3.71
CA SER A 78 28.06 17.30 -3.59
C SER A 78 28.60 16.48 -4.76
N VAL A 79 28.22 16.84 -5.99
CA VAL A 79 28.53 16.05 -7.22
C VAL A 79 30.02 15.84 -7.42
N ASP A 80 30.86 16.86 -7.21
CA ASP A 80 32.30 16.75 -7.46
C ASP A 80 32.95 15.69 -6.55
N MET A 81 32.56 15.67 -5.27
CA MET A 81 33.01 14.67 -4.31
C MET A 81 32.55 13.27 -4.74
N VAL A 82 31.27 13.12 -5.11
CA VAL A 82 30.72 11.84 -5.57
C VAL A 82 31.45 11.32 -6.80
N ILE A 83 31.72 12.17 -7.80
CA ILE A 83 32.46 11.80 -9.01
C ILE A 83 33.89 11.38 -8.66
N GLN A 84 34.56 12.11 -7.78
CA GLN A 84 35.92 11.78 -7.34
C GLN A 84 35.96 10.43 -6.61
N THR A 85 35.03 10.20 -5.67
CA THR A 85 34.91 8.93 -4.95
C THR A 85 34.67 7.77 -5.92
N ILE A 86 33.74 7.91 -6.87
CA ILE A 86 33.44 6.87 -7.86
C ILE A 86 34.65 6.60 -8.77
N ARG A 87 35.36 7.64 -9.23
CA ARG A 87 36.55 7.49 -10.08
C ARG A 87 37.76 6.89 -9.35
N SER A 88 37.86 7.12 -8.04
CA SER A 88 38.95 6.58 -7.21
C SER A 88 38.74 5.12 -6.81
N ALA A 89 37.51 4.62 -6.91
CA ALA A 89 37.18 3.25 -6.54
C ALA A 89 37.58 2.26 -7.64
N PRO A 90 38.15 1.10 -7.28
CA PRO A 90 38.56 0.09 -8.26
C PRO A 90 37.38 -0.62 -8.92
N ASP A 91 36.29 -0.82 -8.16
CA ASP A 91 35.10 -1.56 -8.59
C ASP A 91 33.81 -0.90 -8.09
N GLN A 92 32.67 -1.25 -8.70
CA GLN A 92 31.34 -0.73 -8.32
C GLN A 92 30.97 -1.05 -6.87
N ASN A 93 31.42 -2.20 -6.34
CA ASN A 93 31.18 -2.56 -4.94
C ASN A 93 31.96 -1.67 -3.97
N ALA A 94 33.22 -1.39 -4.28
CA ALA A 94 34.05 -0.49 -3.49
C ALA A 94 33.53 0.95 -3.54
N ALA A 95 33.04 1.41 -4.70
CA ALA A 95 32.41 2.71 -4.84
C ALA A 95 31.14 2.83 -3.98
N ARG A 96 30.31 1.77 -3.94
CA ARG A 96 29.12 1.72 -3.09
C ARG A 96 29.50 1.82 -1.61
N GLU A 97 30.44 1.02 -1.15
CA GLU A 97 30.90 1.04 0.25
C GLU A 97 31.47 2.40 0.64
N ALA A 98 32.23 3.05 -0.25
CA ALA A 98 32.76 4.39 -0.03
C ALA A 98 31.67 5.46 0.06
N LEU A 99 30.59 5.35 -0.72
CA LEU A 99 29.44 6.27 -0.65
C LEU A 99 28.57 6.06 0.60
N MET A 100 28.58 4.84 1.16
CA MET A 100 27.88 4.49 2.40
C MET A 100 28.63 4.91 3.67
N ASP A 101 29.94 5.15 3.59
CA ASP A 101 30.75 5.58 4.75
C ASP A 101 30.24 6.93 5.30
N GLU A 102 29.94 6.98 6.60
CA GLU A 102 29.43 8.20 7.27
C GLU A 102 30.50 9.28 7.46
N LYS A 103 31.79 8.92 7.51
CA LYS A 103 32.86 9.88 7.84
C LYS A 103 33.53 10.48 6.61
N LYS A 104 33.57 9.73 5.51
CA LYS A 104 34.21 10.13 4.25
C LYS A 104 33.24 10.20 3.07
N GLY A 105 32.10 9.52 3.16
CA GLY A 105 31.02 9.55 2.18
C GLY A 105 29.81 10.36 2.68
N LEU A 106 28.70 10.27 1.95
CA LEU A 106 27.46 10.98 2.28
C LEU A 106 26.57 10.24 3.30
N GLY A 107 27.08 9.16 3.93
CA GLY A 107 26.31 8.33 4.85
C GLY A 107 25.05 7.73 4.22
N LEU A 108 25.14 7.37 2.93
CA LEU A 108 23.99 6.86 2.18
C LEU A 108 23.68 5.43 2.61
N SER A 109 22.40 5.08 2.63
CA SER A 109 22.00 3.67 2.71
C SER A 109 22.40 2.91 1.45
N LYS A 110 22.47 1.58 1.53
CA LYS A 110 22.77 0.72 0.38
C LYS A 110 21.89 1.00 -0.84
N VAL A 111 20.58 1.18 -0.63
CA VAL A 111 19.61 1.44 -1.71
C VAL A 111 19.83 2.80 -2.34
N GLN A 112 20.18 3.82 -1.55
CA GLN A 112 20.51 5.15 -2.06
C GLN A 112 21.83 5.13 -2.83
N ALA A 113 22.88 4.49 -2.31
CA ALA A 113 24.16 4.37 -2.99
C ALA A 113 24.02 3.66 -4.34
N ASP A 114 23.23 2.57 -4.40
CA ASP A 114 22.90 1.90 -5.66
C ASP A 114 22.14 2.81 -6.64
N ALA A 115 21.26 3.69 -6.15
CA ALA A 115 20.54 4.65 -6.97
C ALA A 115 21.47 5.74 -7.53
N VAL A 116 22.40 6.25 -6.72
CA VAL A 116 23.40 7.26 -7.12
C VAL A 116 24.34 6.69 -8.19
N LEU A 117 24.80 5.45 -8.03
CA LEU A 117 25.66 4.80 -9.03
C LEU A 117 24.96 4.54 -10.37
N ARG A 118 23.62 4.55 -10.41
CA ARG A 118 22.80 4.39 -11.62
C ARG A 118 22.43 5.71 -12.28
N LEU A 119 22.79 6.86 -11.69
CA LEU A 119 22.55 8.16 -12.29
C LEU A 119 23.22 8.24 -13.66
N GLN A 120 22.46 8.72 -14.64
CA GLN A 120 22.96 8.96 -15.99
C GLN A 120 23.44 10.40 -16.10
N LEU A 121 24.49 10.64 -16.89
CA LEU A 121 25.05 11.99 -17.11
C LEU A 121 24.03 13.02 -17.63
N GLY A 122 22.97 12.58 -18.32
CA GLY A 122 21.89 13.48 -18.78
C GLY A 122 20.87 13.87 -17.70
N GLN A 123 21.01 13.34 -16.48
CA GLN A 123 20.19 13.68 -15.30
C GLN A 123 20.93 14.58 -14.30
N LEU A 124 22.20 14.88 -14.59
CA LEU A 124 23.05 15.85 -13.88
C LEU A 124 22.96 17.21 -14.58
#